data_AF-A0A9E7F4A2-F1
#
_entry.id   AF-A0A9E7F4A2-F1
#
_cell.length_a   1.000
_cell.length_b   1.000
_cell.length_c   1.000
_cell.angle_alpha   90.00
_cell.angle_beta   90.00
_cell.angle_gamma   90.00
#
_symmetry.space_group_name_H-M   'P 1'
#
loop_
_entity.id
_entity.type
_entity.pdbx_description
1 polymer ?
#
loop_
_entity_poly.entity_id
_entity_poly.type
_entity_poly.pdbx_seq_one_letter_code
_entity_poly.pdbx_strand_id
1 'polypeptide(L)'
;MGWVELLLLLLKLSSMGSTKAEIASTKAPFDLPSNCTKRCGTIDIEYPFGIGTGCYREGFNLTCTDNTTKPLRLFLGDGKLEITRIDLDNGTVRVKTPIITMGVDQESIHVPLIDLQKWPYSLRSLYQEVQNFYTIDTYNRLYVSGCSVVADLVDPTTNRTISTCITRCTSNDNSQCTLSLYDWNNTSLEVRLTRLNQSDLHLLNASIIKVFVYDYYNSTTDDLQGIVKGSSSEVETALSWYIKDYPTCEEAKKNTKTYACINPNSDCYDVINYAYTNYNFGYICRCSLNHKGNPYLANGCTDTSSLLVPRKGCPTECGGVIISFPFGLEEHCSRSQAFALTCNKTSNPPTLIFQGYYIVHSISLEDGQLLASAPNRTTTSYYYSYYIYDNYYLDVTGPFTQLEQLSTFSWVIESQNCEEARQNEPTFACVDKNSLCVNITKTSNEDIWGYRCNCPEDTSSLLVPRKGCPTECGGVNIPFPFGLEEHCYRNQAFALTCNKTSNPPTLLFQGHYIVHNISLEDGQLVASAPNDIDECSFPNKYVCNGTCRNTIGGYECLPDKRQTWLIALKHKFYHPKKEMEDKKAKENK
;
A
#
# COMPACT_ATOMS: atom_id res chain seq x y z
N MET A 1 -20.82 -25.81 71.87
CA MET A 1 -21.88 -25.92 70.84
C MET A 1 -21.71 -24.79 69.83
N GLY A 2 -20.86 -24.97 68.83
CA GLY A 2 -20.54 -23.91 67.86
C GLY A 2 -19.76 -24.38 66.62
N TRP A 3 -19.29 -25.63 66.62
CA TRP A 3 -18.54 -26.21 65.50
C TRP A 3 -19.32 -27.28 64.70
N VAL A 4 -20.45 -27.76 65.23
CA VAL A 4 -21.28 -28.79 64.56
C VAL A 4 -22.33 -28.15 63.64
N GLU A 5 -22.81 -26.93 63.93
CA GLU A 5 -23.74 -26.24 63.03
C GLU A 5 -23.06 -25.65 61.79
N LEU A 6 -21.78 -25.27 61.85
CA LEU A 6 -21.07 -24.72 60.71
C LEU A 6 -20.75 -25.79 59.64
N LEU A 7 -20.50 -27.05 60.06
CA LEU A 7 -20.27 -28.16 59.13
C LEU A 7 -21.56 -28.64 58.45
N LEU A 8 -22.73 -28.50 59.08
CA LEU A 8 -24.02 -28.87 58.48
C LEU A 8 -24.55 -27.82 57.49
N LEU A 9 -24.07 -26.57 57.55
CA LEU A 9 -24.35 -25.56 56.53
C LEU A 9 -23.44 -25.70 55.30
N LEU A 10 -22.19 -26.14 55.46
CA LEU A 10 -21.24 -26.31 54.34
C LEU A 10 -21.51 -27.58 53.52
N LEU A 11 -22.18 -28.59 54.08
CA LEU A 11 -22.57 -29.83 53.38
C LEU A 11 -23.94 -29.77 52.68
N LYS A 12 -24.64 -28.62 52.69
CA LYS A 12 -25.91 -28.40 51.97
C LYS A 12 -25.79 -27.52 50.71
N LEU A 13 -24.57 -27.15 50.31
CA LEU A 13 -24.31 -26.34 49.10
C LEU A 13 -23.77 -27.14 47.91
N SER A 14 -23.76 -28.47 47.98
CA SER A 14 -23.27 -29.35 46.89
C SER A 14 -24.36 -30.29 46.33
N SER A 15 -25.53 -29.76 46.00
CA SER A 15 -26.47 -30.47 45.11
C SER A 15 -27.42 -29.50 44.39
N MET A 16 -26.94 -28.84 43.34
CA MET A 16 -27.80 -28.34 42.26
C MET A 16 -27.10 -28.65 40.95
N GLY A 17 -27.80 -29.42 40.13
CA GLY A 17 -27.27 -30.14 38.99
C GLY A 17 -26.70 -29.25 37.89
N SER A 18 -25.94 -29.91 37.02
CA SER A 18 -25.53 -29.39 35.72
C SER A 18 -26.75 -28.91 34.94
N THR A 19 -27.05 -27.62 35.03
CA THR A 19 -27.84 -26.96 34.00
C THR A 19 -26.91 -26.76 32.82
N LYS A 20 -27.07 -27.58 31.78
CA LYS A 20 -26.77 -27.12 30.43
C LYS A 20 -27.42 -25.75 30.33
N ALA A 21 -26.61 -24.70 30.17
CA ALA A 21 -27.13 -23.46 29.64
C ALA A 21 -27.65 -23.82 28.24
N GLU A 22 -28.95 -24.11 28.14
CA GLU A 22 -29.66 -23.87 26.90
C GLU A 22 -29.37 -22.42 26.57
N ILE A 23 -28.63 -22.22 25.48
CA ILE A 23 -28.59 -20.95 24.79
C ILE A 23 -30.04 -20.66 24.46
N ALA A 24 -30.69 -19.87 25.33
CA ALA A 24 -31.94 -19.25 24.99
C ALA A 24 -31.63 -18.48 23.71
N SER A 25 -32.16 -18.97 22.59
CA SER A 25 -32.16 -18.26 21.32
C SER A 25 -32.97 -16.99 21.54
N THR A 26 -32.30 -15.96 22.03
CA THR A 26 -32.79 -14.60 21.96
C THR A 26 -32.82 -14.27 20.49
N LYS A 27 -34.02 -14.39 19.92
CA LYS A 27 -34.39 -14.03 18.55
C LYS A 27 -33.61 -12.76 18.17
N ALA A 28 -32.65 -12.91 17.25
CA ALA A 28 -31.75 -11.83 16.88
C ALA A 28 -32.57 -10.65 16.31
N PRO A 29 -32.16 -9.40 16.58
CA PRO A 29 -32.83 -8.25 16.02
C PRO A 29 -32.45 -8.17 14.53
N PHE A 30 -33.44 -8.41 13.66
CA PHE A 30 -33.42 -8.21 12.20
C PHE A 30 -33.07 -9.43 11.34
N ASP A 31 -34.08 -10.26 11.05
CA ASP A 31 -34.05 -11.16 9.88
C ASP A 31 -34.52 -10.37 8.65
N LEU A 32 -33.70 -10.33 7.60
CA LEU A 32 -34.07 -9.73 6.32
C LEU A 32 -35.30 -10.43 5.73
N PRO A 33 -36.21 -9.69 5.05
CA PRO A 33 -37.28 -10.30 4.29
C PRO A 33 -36.77 -11.36 3.31
N SER A 34 -37.42 -12.51 3.24
CA SER A 34 -37.00 -13.62 2.37
C SER A 34 -37.12 -13.31 0.87
N ASN A 35 -37.85 -12.25 0.51
CA ASN A 35 -38.08 -11.79 -0.86
C ASN A 35 -37.08 -10.72 -1.32
N CYS A 36 -36.02 -10.41 -0.56
CA CYS A 36 -35.02 -9.45 -1.00
C CYS A 36 -34.28 -9.92 -2.25
N THR A 37 -34.14 -9.00 -3.21
CA THR A 37 -33.43 -9.29 -4.47
C THR A 37 -31.94 -9.46 -4.16
N LYS A 38 -31.39 -10.64 -4.47
CA LYS A 38 -30.00 -11.01 -4.16
C LYS A 38 -29.01 -10.66 -5.27
N ARG A 39 -29.48 -10.35 -6.48
CA ARG A 39 -28.62 -10.13 -7.65
C ARG A 39 -29.29 -9.23 -8.67
N CYS A 40 -28.52 -8.38 -9.33
CA CYS A 40 -28.94 -7.58 -10.49
C CYS A 40 -27.87 -7.72 -11.58
N GLY A 41 -28.22 -8.38 -12.68
CA GLY A 41 -27.26 -8.71 -13.73
C GLY A 41 -26.14 -9.60 -13.18
N THR A 42 -24.90 -9.15 -13.30
CA THR A 42 -23.73 -9.88 -12.80
C THR A 42 -23.38 -9.59 -11.35
N ILE A 43 -24.01 -8.58 -10.73
CA ILE A 43 -23.63 -8.04 -9.42
C ILE A 43 -24.51 -8.67 -8.34
N ASP A 44 -23.87 -9.30 -7.36
CA ASP A 44 -24.51 -9.80 -6.15
C ASP A 44 -24.80 -8.64 -5.20
N ILE A 45 -25.98 -8.66 -4.58
CA ILE A 45 -26.49 -7.61 -3.70
C ILE A 45 -26.63 -8.20 -2.30
N GLU A 46 -25.88 -7.62 -1.37
CA GLU A 46 -25.89 -8.00 0.03
C GLU A 46 -26.15 -6.80 0.92
N TYR A 47 -26.76 -7.04 2.07
CA TYR A 47 -27.00 -6.02 3.09
C TYR A 47 -25.65 -5.39 3.54
N PRO A 48 -25.52 -4.07 3.73
CA PRO A 48 -26.58 -3.08 3.91
C PRO A 48 -27.28 -2.64 2.61
N PHE A 49 -26.80 -3.05 1.45
CA PHE A 49 -27.41 -2.75 0.16
C PHE A 49 -28.63 -3.61 -0.12
N GLY A 50 -29.59 -3.06 -0.86
CA GLY A 50 -30.79 -3.81 -1.21
C GLY A 50 -31.77 -3.07 -2.09
N ILE A 51 -32.69 -3.84 -2.67
CA ILE A 51 -33.76 -3.36 -3.53
C ILE A 51 -35.09 -3.73 -2.88
N GLY A 52 -35.97 -2.73 -2.75
CA GLY A 52 -37.29 -2.91 -2.15
C GLY A 52 -37.33 -2.62 -0.64
N THR A 53 -38.54 -2.42 -0.14
CA THR A 53 -38.79 -2.00 1.24
C THR A 53 -38.32 -3.04 2.24
N GLY A 54 -37.49 -2.63 3.21
CA GLY A 54 -36.97 -3.49 4.27
C GLY A 54 -35.76 -4.35 3.90
N CYS A 55 -35.24 -4.23 2.67
CA CYS A 55 -34.10 -5.01 2.19
C CYS A 55 -32.75 -4.30 2.28
N TYR A 56 -32.75 -3.01 2.66
CA TYR A 56 -31.56 -2.18 2.73
C TYR A 56 -31.55 -1.35 4.01
N ARG A 57 -30.36 -0.90 4.39
CA ARG A 57 -30.19 0.14 5.41
C ARG A 57 -30.40 1.52 4.78
N GLU A 58 -30.97 2.47 5.52
CA GLU A 58 -31.20 3.83 5.02
C GLU A 58 -29.94 4.44 4.37
N GLY A 59 -30.09 4.91 3.13
CA GLY A 59 -28.98 5.42 2.31
C GLY A 59 -28.25 4.36 1.47
N PHE A 60 -28.63 3.08 1.55
CA PHE A 60 -28.06 1.98 0.74
C PHE A 60 -29.09 1.36 -0.21
N ASN A 61 -30.18 2.07 -0.49
CA ASN A 61 -31.17 1.62 -1.45
C ASN A 61 -30.62 1.64 -2.87
N LEU A 62 -30.89 0.57 -3.62
CA LEU A 62 -30.47 0.37 -4.99
C LEU A 62 -31.67 0.25 -5.93
N THR A 63 -31.44 0.49 -7.21
CA THR A 63 -32.41 0.29 -8.28
C THR A 63 -31.80 -0.60 -9.36
N CYS A 64 -32.51 -1.66 -9.75
CA CYS A 64 -32.14 -2.52 -10.87
C CYS A 64 -33.07 -2.20 -12.04
N THR A 65 -32.50 -1.78 -13.17
CA THR A 65 -33.32 -1.50 -14.37
C THR A 65 -33.41 -2.73 -15.25
N ASP A 66 -34.65 -3.14 -15.52
CA ASP A 66 -34.97 -4.18 -16.48
C ASP A 66 -35.34 -3.54 -17.81
N ASN A 67 -34.37 -3.51 -18.74
CA ASN A 67 -34.65 -3.15 -20.11
C ASN A 67 -34.59 -4.44 -20.92
N THR A 68 -35.73 -4.87 -21.46
CA THR A 68 -35.94 -6.13 -22.22
C THR A 68 -34.97 -6.37 -23.39
N THR A 69 -34.14 -5.39 -23.74
CA THR A 69 -33.15 -5.43 -24.83
C THR A 69 -31.69 -5.27 -24.38
N LYS A 70 -31.41 -5.07 -23.08
CA LYS A 70 -30.06 -4.86 -22.52
C LYS A 70 -29.86 -5.70 -21.25
N PRO A 71 -28.61 -6.04 -20.88
CA PRO A 71 -28.35 -6.69 -19.59
C PRO A 71 -28.84 -5.80 -18.44
N LEU A 72 -29.37 -6.44 -17.38
CA LEU A 72 -29.77 -5.78 -16.15
C LEU A 72 -28.63 -4.93 -15.60
N ARG A 73 -28.91 -3.67 -15.28
CA ARG A 73 -27.94 -2.70 -14.75
C ARG A 73 -28.37 -2.21 -13.38
N LEU A 74 -27.41 -2.19 -12.46
CA LEU A 74 -27.58 -1.76 -11.09
C LEU A 74 -27.23 -0.27 -10.95
N PHE A 75 -28.02 0.47 -10.20
CA PHE A 75 -27.82 1.88 -9.92
C PHE A 75 -27.98 2.17 -8.43
N LEU A 76 -27.43 3.28 -7.98
CA LEU A 76 -27.89 3.90 -6.73
C LEU A 76 -29.41 4.14 -6.81
N GLY A 77 -30.06 4.23 -5.65
CA GLY A 77 -31.53 4.22 -5.59
C GLY A 77 -32.24 5.39 -6.29
N ASP A 78 -31.53 6.45 -6.69
CA ASP A 78 -32.06 7.53 -7.54
C ASP A 78 -32.00 7.22 -9.05
N GLY A 79 -31.38 6.11 -9.45
CA GLY A 79 -31.24 5.66 -10.83
C GLY A 79 -30.21 6.43 -11.65
N LYS A 80 -29.38 7.29 -11.05
CA LYS A 80 -28.45 8.17 -11.80
C LYS A 80 -27.06 7.59 -11.97
N LEU A 81 -26.48 7.03 -10.90
CA LEU A 81 -25.13 6.49 -10.90
C LEU A 81 -25.18 4.97 -11.04
N GLU A 82 -24.67 4.47 -12.18
CA GLU A 82 -24.57 3.03 -12.45
C GLU A 82 -23.47 2.43 -11.59
N ILE A 83 -23.78 1.34 -10.90
CA ILE A 83 -22.84 0.56 -10.08
C ILE A 83 -22.34 -0.60 -10.93
N THR A 84 -21.02 -0.78 -10.96
CA THR A 84 -20.36 -1.91 -11.66
C THR A 84 -19.90 -2.99 -10.70
N ARG A 85 -19.57 -2.62 -9.45
CA ARG A 85 -19.09 -3.55 -8.44
C ARG A 85 -19.37 -3.03 -7.03
N ILE A 86 -19.72 -3.93 -6.12
CA ILE A 86 -19.79 -3.67 -4.68
C ILE A 86 -18.76 -4.58 -4.02
N ASP A 87 -17.93 -4.02 -3.16
CA ASP A 87 -16.93 -4.73 -2.36
C ASP A 87 -17.21 -4.46 -0.89
N LEU A 88 -17.89 -5.42 -0.25
CA LEU A 88 -18.32 -5.33 1.13
C LEU A 88 -17.12 -5.32 2.09
N ASP A 89 -16.13 -6.18 1.84
CA ASP A 89 -14.95 -6.36 2.68
C ASP A 89 -14.10 -5.08 2.70
N ASN A 90 -13.84 -4.52 1.52
CA ASN A 90 -13.02 -3.31 1.40
C ASN A 90 -13.80 -2.03 1.70
N GLY A 91 -15.12 -2.09 1.72
CA GLY A 91 -15.94 -0.90 1.95
C GLY A 91 -16.02 0.03 0.74
N THR A 92 -15.99 -0.54 -0.48
CA THR A 92 -15.98 0.25 -1.72
C THR A 92 -17.10 -0.13 -2.69
N VAL A 93 -17.53 0.85 -3.48
CA VAL A 93 -18.49 0.70 -4.58
C VAL A 93 -17.87 1.34 -5.82
N ARG A 94 -17.85 0.63 -6.94
CA ARG A 94 -17.42 1.21 -8.22
C ARG A 94 -18.61 1.67 -9.02
N VAL A 95 -18.50 2.88 -9.56
CA VAL A 95 -19.55 3.54 -10.32
C VAL A 95 -19.04 4.05 -11.66
N LYS A 96 -19.94 4.20 -12.63
CA LYS A 96 -19.68 4.92 -13.87
C LYS A 96 -20.06 6.38 -13.69
N THR A 97 -19.07 7.27 -13.66
CA THR A 97 -19.31 8.71 -13.67
C THR A 97 -19.56 9.22 -15.09
N PRO A 98 -20.28 10.34 -15.26
CA PRO A 98 -20.53 10.91 -16.57
C PRO A 98 -19.24 11.34 -17.28
N ILE A 99 -19.16 11.08 -18.58
CA ILE A 99 -18.15 11.69 -19.45
C ILE A 99 -18.69 13.01 -19.98
N ILE A 100 -18.17 14.10 -19.45
CA ILE A 100 -18.54 15.45 -19.85
C ILE A 100 -17.82 15.79 -21.15
N THR A 101 -18.56 16.29 -22.13
CA THR A 101 -18.00 16.72 -23.43
C THR A 101 -18.37 18.18 -23.69
N MET A 102 -17.37 19.01 -23.98
CA MET A 102 -17.57 20.38 -24.47
C MET A 102 -17.23 20.44 -25.96
N GLY A 103 -18.21 20.84 -26.77
CA GLY A 103 -18.10 20.99 -28.20
C GLY A 103 -17.18 22.14 -28.61
N VAL A 104 -16.83 22.15 -29.89
CA VAL A 104 -15.91 23.11 -30.52
C VAL A 104 -16.40 24.55 -30.37
N ASP A 105 -17.70 24.78 -30.56
CA ASP A 105 -18.32 26.11 -30.56
C ASP A 105 -18.77 26.59 -29.17
N GLN A 106 -18.59 25.77 -28.13
CA GLN A 106 -18.95 26.12 -26.77
C GLN A 106 -17.84 26.93 -26.10
N GLU A 107 -18.18 28.12 -25.62
CA GLU A 107 -17.27 28.99 -24.88
C GLU A 107 -17.11 28.56 -23.42
N SER A 108 -18.19 28.11 -22.79
CA SER A 108 -18.16 27.57 -21.43
C SER A 108 -19.28 26.56 -21.18
N ILE A 109 -19.02 25.61 -20.29
CA ILE A 109 -20.05 24.74 -19.73
C ILE A 109 -19.87 24.64 -18.21
N HIS A 110 -20.98 24.50 -17.50
CA HIS A 110 -21.00 24.23 -16.07
C HIS A 110 -21.95 23.08 -15.82
N VAL A 111 -21.43 21.95 -15.32
CA VAL A 111 -22.20 20.72 -15.18
C VAL A 111 -21.86 19.98 -13.89
N PRO A 112 -22.85 19.30 -13.29
CA PRO A 112 -22.59 18.42 -12.15
C PRO A 112 -21.77 17.21 -12.62
N LEU A 113 -20.71 16.92 -11.88
CA LEU A 113 -19.85 15.77 -12.11
C LEU A 113 -20.39 14.56 -11.35
N ILE A 114 -20.70 14.75 -10.06
CA ILE A 114 -21.23 13.73 -9.17
C ILE A 114 -21.95 14.38 -7.98
N ASP A 115 -23.06 13.80 -7.55
CA ASP A 115 -23.86 14.27 -6.40
C ASP A 115 -24.06 13.10 -5.42
N LEU A 116 -23.30 13.11 -4.32
CA LEU A 116 -23.40 12.13 -3.24
C LEU A 116 -23.94 12.74 -1.93
N GLN A 117 -24.53 13.95 -1.96
CA GLN A 117 -24.98 14.64 -0.73
C GLN A 117 -25.97 13.83 0.12
N LYS A 118 -26.80 13.01 -0.50
CA LYS A 118 -27.81 12.19 0.18
C LYS A 118 -27.31 10.81 0.57
N TRP A 119 -26.15 10.44 0.06
CA TRP A 119 -25.66 9.07 0.08
C TRP A 119 -24.47 8.96 1.03
N PRO A 120 -24.32 7.84 1.75
CA PRO A 120 -23.20 7.62 2.65
C PRO A 120 -21.97 7.12 1.87
N TYR A 121 -21.63 7.83 0.79
CA TYR A 121 -20.50 7.53 -0.08
C TYR A 121 -19.54 8.73 -0.14
N SER A 122 -18.25 8.44 -0.24
CA SER A 122 -17.22 9.45 -0.46
C SER A 122 -16.33 9.07 -1.63
N LEU A 123 -15.87 10.07 -2.39
CA LEU A 123 -14.83 9.93 -3.41
C LEU A 123 -13.45 9.66 -2.81
N ARG A 124 -13.29 9.91 -1.50
CA ARG A 124 -12.07 9.65 -0.76
C ARG A 124 -12.36 9.33 0.70
N SER A 125 -11.83 8.21 1.16
CA SER A 125 -11.84 7.86 2.58
C SER A 125 -10.53 7.16 2.92
N LEU A 126 -10.02 7.45 4.12
CA LEU A 126 -8.96 6.68 4.74
C LEU A 126 -9.55 6.01 5.97
N TYR A 127 -9.21 4.75 6.19
CA TYR A 127 -9.49 4.09 7.46
C TYR A 127 -8.41 4.47 8.46
N GLN A 128 -8.78 4.74 9.71
CA GLN A 128 -7.80 5.01 10.75
C GLN A 128 -6.96 3.74 10.98
N GLU A 129 -5.64 3.90 10.89
CA GLU A 129 -4.67 2.87 11.21
C GLU A 129 -4.84 2.42 12.66
N VAL A 130 -5.48 1.27 12.84
CA VAL A 130 -5.12 0.36 13.90
C VAL A 130 -4.88 -0.96 13.19
N GLN A 131 -3.74 -1.60 13.44
CA GLN A 131 -3.55 -3.00 13.08
C GLN A 131 -3.28 -3.38 11.59
N ASN A 132 -2.57 -2.53 10.85
CA ASN A 132 -1.55 -3.01 9.89
C ASN A 132 -1.97 -3.96 8.74
N PHE A 133 -3.09 -3.67 8.06
CA PHE A 133 -3.45 -4.23 6.76
C PHE A 133 -4.07 -3.16 5.85
N TYR A 134 -3.87 -3.31 4.54
CA TYR A 134 -4.22 -2.37 3.46
C TYR A 134 -5.54 -1.62 3.70
N THR A 135 -5.43 -0.31 3.89
CA THR A 135 -6.54 0.61 3.66
C THR A 135 -6.67 0.77 2.14
N ILE A 136 -7.78 0.34 1.55
CA ILE A 136 -8.04 0.73 0.16
C ILE A 136 -8.43 2.21 0.20
N ASP A 137 -7.45 3.06 -0.13
CA ASP A 137 -7.65 4.46 -0.49
C ASP A 137 -8.42 4.49 -1.80
N THR A 138 -9.64 5.03 -1.80
CA THR A 138 -10.30 5.37 -3.06
C THR A 138 -9.62 6.62 -3.61
N TYR A 139 -8.67 6.41 -4.51
CA TYR A 139 -7.87 7.50 -5.07
C TYR A 139 -8.33 7.83 -6.49
N ASN A 140 -9.24 8.80 -6.56
CA ASN A 140 -9.83 9.23 -7.83
C ASN A 140 -9.18 10.52 -8.34
N ARG A 141 -9.07 10.63 -9.67
CA ARG A 141 -8.60 11.84 -10.34
C ARG A 141 -9.58 12.26 -11.43
N LEU A 142 -9.73 13.56 -11.61
CA LEU A 142 -10.39 14.13 -12.78
C LEU A 142 -9.38 14.19 -13.92
N TYR A 143 -9.74 13.62 -15.07
CA TYR A 143 -8.97 13.73 -16.30
C TYR A 143 -9.61 14.76 -17.22
N VAL A 144 -8.79 15.66 -17.77
CA VAL A 144 -9.22 16.66 -18.75
C VAL A 144 -8.38 16.48 -20.01
N SER A 145 -9.04 16.32 -21.15
CA SER A 145 -8.41 16.21 -22.46
C SER A 145 -8.98 17.24 -23.41
N GLY A 146 -8.10 17.88 -24.17
CA GLY A 146 -8.46 18.91 -25.14
C GLY A 146 -7.42 20.02 -25.13
N CYS A 147 -7.69 21.07 -25.87
CA CYS A 147 -6.81 22.22 -25.96
C CYS A 147 -7.55 23.52 -25.66
N SER A 148 -6.81 24.46 -25.06
CA SER A 148 -7.25 25.83 -24.79
C SER A 148 -8.48 25.85 -23.90
N VAL A 149 -8.42 25.13 -22.78
CA VAL A 149 -9.48 25.09 -21.78
C VAL A 149 -8.91 25.26 -20.38
N VAL A 150 -9.64 26.02 -19.58
CA VAL A 150 -9.54 26.05 -18.12
C VAL A 150 -10.64 25.14 -17.59
N ALA A 151 -10.27 24.15 -16.79
CA ALA A 151 -11.17 23.26 -16.10
C ALA A 151 -11.08 23.54 -14.60
N ASP A 152 -12.13 24.13 -14.06
CA ASP A 152 -12.30 24.33 -12.62
C ASP A 152 -13.13 23.18 -12.06
N LEU A 153 -12.61 22.53 -11.02
CA LEU A 153 -13.39 21.72 -10.12
C LEU A 153 -14.06 22.66 -9.11
N VAL A 154 -15.36 22.54 -8.94
CA VAL A 154 -16.17 23.48 -8.16
C VAL A 154 -16.96 22.73 -7.09
N ASP A 155 -16.99 23.30 -5.90
CA ASP A 155 -17.90 22.90 -4.84
C ASP A 155 -19.30 23.49 -5.11
N PRO A 156 -20.32 22.66 -5.39
CA PRO A 156 -21.69 23.17 -5.63
C PRO A 156 -22.30 23.89 -4.43
N THR A 157 -21.89 23.56 -3.21
CA THR A 157 -22.52 24.09 -1.99
C THR A 157 -22.03 25.50 -1.67
N THR A 158 -20.73 25.77 -1.88
CA THR A 158 -20.13 27.09 -1.63
C THR A 158 -19.87 27.89 -2.91
N ASN A 159 -20.04 27.27 -4.08
CA ASN A 159 -19.69 27.80 -5.40
C ASN A 159 -18.21 28.25 -5.48
N ARG A 160 -17.33 27.61 -4.69
CA ARG A 160 -15.90 27.90 -4.68
C ARG A 160 -15.17 26.97 -5.62
N THR A 161 -14.24 27.54 -6.39
CA THR A 161 -13.28 26.75 -7.13
C THR A 161 -12.37 26.03 -6.14
N ILE A 162 -12.43 24.72 -6.20
CA ILE A 162 -11.67 23.78 -5.41
C ILE A 162 -10.24 23.69 -5.96
N SER A 163 -10.12 23.49 -7.27
CA SER A 163 -8.86 23.30 -7.97
C SER A 163 -9.07 23.64 -9.45
N THR A 164 -8.00 24.02 -10.12
CA THR A 164 -8.04 24.46 -11.52
C THR A 164 -6.93 23.78 -12.30
N CYS A 165 -7.28 23.31 -13.50
CA CYS A 165 -6.31 22.91 -14.50
C CYS A 165 -6.46 23.74 -15.77
N ILE A 166 -5.34 23.96 -16.48
CA ILE A 166 -5.31 24.62 -17.77
C ILE A 166 -4.56 23.75 -18.77
N THR A 167 -5.15 23.51 -19.94
CA THR A 167 -4.48 22.87 -21.08
C THR A 167 -4.21 23.89 -22.18
N ARG A 168 -2.98 23.93 -22.71
CA ARG A 168 -2.59 24.73 -23.88
C ARG A 168 -1.85 23.83 -24.88
N CYS A 169 -2.03 24.09 -26.17
CA CYS A 169 -1.36 23.38 -27.25
C CYS A 169 -0.81 24.38 -28.28
N THR A 170 0.22 23.95 -29.02
CA THR A 170 0.92 24.75 -30.04
C THR A 170 0.74 24.22 -31.47
N SER A 171 0.00 23.10 -31.64
CA SER A 171 -0.24 22.35 -32.90
C SER A 171 -1.55 21.53 -32.75
N ASN A 172 -1.96 20.74 -33.76
CA ASN A 172 -3.10 19.79 -33.72
C ASN A 172 -3.02 18.70 -32.62
N ASP A 173 -2.15 18.87 -31.64
CA ASP A 173 -1.95 17.95 -30.53
C ASP A 173 -2.99 18.21 -29.43
N ASN A 174 -3.63 17.14 -28.98
CA ASN A 174 -4.44 17.18 -27.77
C ASN A 174 -3.51 17.30 -26.55
N SER A 175 -3.80 18.27 -25.69
CA SER A 175 -3.18 18.37 -24.38
C SER A 175 -4.07 17.68 -23.35
N GLN A 176 -3.49 17.38 -22.18
CA GLN A 176 -4.22 16.76 -21.09
C GLN A 176 -3.72 17.28 -19.76
N CYS A 177 -4.57 17.16 -18.76
CA CYS A 177 -4.16 17.32 -17.38
C CYS A 177 -5.07 16.58 -16.43
N THR A 178 -4.62 16.47 -15.18
CA THR A 178 -5.33 15.74 -14.15
C THR A 178 -5.43 16.56 -12.88
N LEU A 179 -6.61 16.55 -12.25
CA LEU A 179 -6.80 17.12 -10.92
C LEU A 179 -7.02 15.98 -9.93
N SER A 180 -6.20 15.96 -8.87
CA SER A 180 -6.44 15.07 -7.73
C SER A 180 -7.71 15.50 -7.02
N LEU A 181 -8.53 14.55 -6.55
CA LEU A 181 -9.72 14.81 -5.74
C LEU A 181 -9.40 14.73 -4.22
N TYR A 182 -8.18 15.12 -3.83
CA TYR A 182 -7.55 14.77 -2.54
C TYR A 182 -8.02 15.63 -1.34
N ASP A 183 -8.53 16.85 -1.51
CA ASP A 183 -8.60 17.83 -0.39
C ASP A 183 -10.01 18.30 0.04
N TRP A 184 -11.09 17.60 -0.30
CA TRP A 184 -12.42 18.19 -0.14
C TRP A 184 -13.43 17.32 0.60
N ASN A 185 -14.02 17.92 1.64
CA ASN A 185 -15.04 17.34 2.52
C ASN A 185 -16.41 17.16 1.85
N ASN A 186 -16.61 17.70 0.65
CA ASN A 186 -17.90 17.68 0.00
C ASN A 186 -18.06 16.47 -0.90
N THR A 187 -19.21 15.81 -0.71
CA THR A 187 -19.62 14.60 -1.41
C THR A 187 -20.20 14.91 -2.80
N SER A 188 -20.28 16.18 -3.21
CA SER A 188 -20.73 16.59 -4.55
C SER A 188 -19.71 17.50 -5.20
N LEU A 189 -19.52 17.32 -6.50
CA LEU A 189 -18.57 18.08 -7.31
C LEU A 189 -19.21 18.51 -8.61
N GLU A 190 -18.86 19.71 -9.07
CA GLU A 190 -19.21 20.24 -10.38
C GLU A 190 -17.93 20.58 -11.15
N VAL A 191 -18.03 20.59 -12.47
CA VAL A 191 -16.95 21.02 -13.35
C VAL A 191 -17.41 22.22 -14.15
N ARG A 192 -16.61 23.29 -14.11
CA ARG A 192 -16.76 24.47 -14.96
C ARG A 192 -15.62 24.49 -15.96
N LEU A 193 -15.96 24.40 -17.24
CA LEU A 193 -15.02 24.50 -18.34
C LEU A 193 -15.17 25.86 -19.01
N THR A 194 -14.05 26.53 -19.27
CA THR A 194 -13.99 27.81 -19.97
C THR A 194 -12.94 27.74 -21.06
N ARG A 195 -13.33 27.98 -22.31
CA ARG A 195 -12.41 28.02 -23.45
C ARG A 195 -11.56 29.29 -23.38
N LEU A 196 -10.25 29.14 -23.55
CA LEU A 196 -9.31 30.25 -23.57
C LEU A 196 -9.34 30.90 -24.96
N ASN A 197 -9.48 32.23 -24.99
CA ASN A 197 -9.42 32.99 -26.23
C ASN A 197 -7.98 32.99 -26.77
N GLN A 198 -7.75 32.34 -27.92
CA GLN A 198 -6.46 32.31 -28.59
C GLN A 198 -6.42 33.36 -29.70
N SER A 199 -6.30 34.63 -29.32
CA SER A 199 -6.17 35.74 -30.26
C SER A 199 -4.85 35.70 -31.06
N ASP A 200 -3.87 34.88 -30.64
CA ASP A 200 -2.49 34.90 -31.17
C ASP A 200 -2.10 33.66 -32.01
N LEU A 201 -2.99 32.68 -32.20
CA LEU A 201 -2.69 31.43 -32.93
C LEU A 201 -3.77 31.12 -33.97
N HIS A 202 -3.70 31.78 -35.12
CA HIS A 202 -4.58 31.64 -36.30
C HIS A 202 -4.64 30.23 -36.95
N LEU A 203 -4.18 29.16 -36.27
CA LEU A 203 -3.98 27.83 -36.86
C LEU A 203 -4.55 26.66 -36.05
N LEU A 204 -5.23 26.89 -34.94
CA LEU A 204 -5.78 25.79 -34.12
C LEU A 204 -7.26 25.57 -34.41
N ASN A 205 -7.59 24.43 -35.02
CA ASN A 205 -8.97 23.93 -35.03
C ASN A 205 -9.38 23.69 -33.57
N ALA A 206 -10.46 24.31 -33.12
CA ALA A 206 -10.93 24.12 -31.76
C ALA A 206 -11.21 22.62 -31.52
N SER A 207 -10.65 22.08 -30.44
CA SER A 207 -10.78 20.66 -30.09
C SER A 207 -12.05 20.43 -29.26
N ILE A 208 -12.59 19.21 -29.40
CA ILE A 208 -13.58 18.68 -28.48
C ILE A 208 -12.86 18.40 -27.15
N ILE A 209 -13.44 18.88 -26.07
CA ILE A 209 -12.88 18.69 -24.73
C ILE A 209 -13.67 17.59 -24.03
N LYS A 210 -12.96 16.65 -23.42
CA LYS A 210 -13.54 15.54 -22.64
C LYS A 210 -13.04 15.57 -21.22
N VAL A 211 -13.96 15.40 -20.28
CA VAL A 211 -13.67 15.39 -18.84
C VAL A 211 -14.39 14.23 -18.17
N PHE A 212 -13.66 13.47 -17.36
CA PHE A 212 -14.20 12.30 -16.65
C PHE A 212 -13.38 11.97 -15.41
N VAL A 213 -13.97 11.26 -14.46
CA VAL A 213 -13.28 10.79 -13.25
C VAL A 213 -12.86 9.35 -13.43
N TYR A 214 -11.67 9.00 -12.92
CA TYR A 214 -11.17 7.64 -12.96
C TYR A 214 -10.49 7.25 -11.65
N ASP A 215 -10.54 5.96 -11.34
CA ASP A 215 -9.74 5.33 -10.28
C ASP A 215 -8.27 5.26 -10.73
N TYR A 216 -7.42 6.04 -10.08
CA TYR A 216 -6.02 6.19 -10.48
C TYR A 216 -5.21 4.89 -10.34
N TYR A 217 -5.51 4.07 -9.34
CA TYR A 217 -4.76 2.84 -9.11
C TYR A 217 -5.21 1.70 -10.02
N ASN A 218 -6.46 1.72 -10.44
CA ASN A 218 -7.05 0.62 -11.20
C ASN A 218 -7.27 0.90 -12.69
N SER A 219 -7.10 2.14 -13.16
CA SER A 219 -7.24 2.49 -14.57
C SER A 219 -5.90 2.52 -15.29
N THR A 220 -5.84 1.95 -16.50
CA THR A 220 -4.64 1.98 -17.35
C THR A 220 -4.65 3.18 -18.29
N THR A 221 -3.50 3.52 -18.89
CA THR A 221 -3.43 4.56 -19.92
C THR A 221 -4.31 4.24 -21.13
N ASP A 222 -4.43 2.97 -21.51
CA ASP A 222 -5.25 2.55 -22.63
C ASP A 222 -6.75 2.76 -22.36
N ASP A 223 -7.21 2.56 -21.12
CA ASP A 223 -8.58 2.85 -20.72
C ASP A 223 -8.91 4.34 -20.92
N LEU A 224 -8.01 5.22 -20.43
CA LEU A 224 -8.17 6.67 -20.55
C LEU A 224 -8.15 7.11 -22.02
N GLN A 225 -7.22 6.57 -22.81
CA GLN A 225 -7.12 6.86 -24.24
C GLN A 225 -8.32 6.32 -25.01
N GLY A 226 -8.92 5.21 -24.57
CA GLY A 226 -10.16 4.68 -25.12
C GLY A 226 -11.32 5.67 -24.98
N ILE A 227 -11.45 6.32 -23.82
CA ILE A 227 -12.42 7.40 -23.61
C ILE A 227 -12.14 8.60 -24.51
N VAL A 228 -10.88 9.05 -24.56
CA VAL A 228 -10.47 10.22 -25.36
C VAL A 228 -10.76 10.00 -26.85
N LYS A 229 -10.38 8.84 -27.39
CA LYS A 229 -10.60 8.45 -28.79
C LYS A 229 -12.04 8.05 -29.10
N GLY A 230 -12.86 7.80 -28.07
CA GLY A 230 -14.26 7.37 -28.22
C GLY A 230 -14.44 5.90 -28.57
N SER A 231 -13.40 5.07 -28.40
CA SER A 231 -13.52 3.61 -28.53
C SER A 231 -14.06 2.96 -27.24
N SER A 232 -14.00 3.67 -26.12
CA SER A 232 -14.69 3.32 -24.87
C SER A 232 -15.61 4.47 -24.45
N SER A 233 -16.72 4.12 -23.82
CA SER A 233 -17.69 5.05 -23.24
C SER A 233 -17.80 4.91 -21.72
N GLU A 234 -16.92 4.12 -21.10
CA GLU A 234 -17.03 3.75 -19.68
C GLU A 234 -15.66 3.75 -19.01
N VAL A 235 -15.59 4.35 -17.83
CA VAL A 235 -14.42 4.37 -16.94
C VAL A 235 -14.94 4.31 -15.50
N GLU A 236 -14.31 3.47 -14.67
CA GLU A 236 -14.75 3.27 -13.30
C GLU A 236 -14.21 4.36 -12.38
N THR A 237 -15.06 4.80 -11.46
CA THR A 237 -14.72 5.65 -10.32
C THR A 237 -14.96 4.84 -9.05
N ALA A 238 -14.02 4.88 -8.10
CA ALA A 238 -14.13 4.17 -6.83
C ALA A 238 -14.76 5.07 -5.76
N LEU A 239 -15.83 4.62 -5.13
CA LEU A 239 -16.43 5.27 -3.96
C LEU A 239 -16.16 4.42 -2.73
N SER A 240 -15.87 5.06 -1.61
CA SER A 240 -15.89 4.43 -0.29
C SER A 240 -17.26 4.64 0.33
N TRP A 241 -17.73 3.70 1.15
CA TRP A 241 -19.00 3.83 1.85
C TRP A 241 -18.83 3.68 3.36
N TYR A 242 -19.78 4.22 4.11
CA TYR A 242 -19.73 4.22 5.57
C TYR A 242 -21.12 4.20 6.20
N ILE A 243 -21.21 3.78 7.45
CA ILE A 243 -22.44 3.87 8.24
C ILE A 243 -22.44 5.23 8.94
N LYS A 244 -23.47 6.04 8.65
CA LYS A 244 -23.58 7.43 9.08
C LYS A 244 -24.39 7.66 10.35
N ASP A 245 -24.77 6.62 11.08
CA ASP A 245 -25.63 6.79 12.28
C ASP A 245 -24.90 7.57 13.38
N TYR A 246 -23.59 7.35 13.48
CA TYR A 246 -22.68 7.98 14.43
C TYR A 246 -21.34 8.23 13.76
N PRO A 247 -20.63 9.31 14.13
CA PRO A 247 -19.33 9.64 13.56
C PRO A 247 -18.26 8.60 13.91
N THR A 248 -18.34 7.94 15.07
CA THR A 248 -17.30 6.99 15.53
C THR A 248 -17.91 5.67 16.00
N CYS A 249 -17.10 4.62 15.95
CA CYS A 249 -17.36 3.31 16.51
C CYS A 249 -17.61 3.38 18.02
N GLU A 250 -16.87 4.23 18.74
CA GLU A 250 -17.04 4.39 20.19
C GLU A 250 -18.45 4.90 20.52
N GLU A 251 -18.95 5.89 19.77
CA GLU A 251 -20.31 6.39 19.91
C GLU A 251 -21.35 5.37 19.43
N ALA A 252 -21.09 4.71 18.29
CA ALA A 252 -22.00 3.74 17.71
C ALA A 252 -22.26 2.55 18.65
N LYS A 253 -21.21 2.04 19.31
CA LYS A 253 -21.30 0.92 20.27
C LYS A 253 -22.14 1.24 21.50
N LYS A 254 -22.33 2.54 21.85
CA LYS A 254 -23.18 2.96 22.98
C LYS A 254 -24.67 2.78 22.69
N ASN A 255 -25.09 2.74 21.41
CA ASN A 255 -26.48 2.54 21.02
C ASN A 255 -26.70 1.20 20.30
N THR A 256 -26.98 0.16 21.07
CA THR A 256 -27.21 -1.20 20.55
C THR A 256 -28.42 -1.36 19.63
N LYS A 257 -29.33 -0.38 19.57
CA LYS A 257 -30.52 -0.44 18.69
C LYS A 257 -30.20 -0.06 17.25
N THR A 258 -29.29 0.89 17.05
CA THR A 258 -28.96 1.41 15.72
C THR A 258 -27.59 0.96 15.24
N TYR A 259 -26.74 0.44 16.12
CA TYR A 259 -25.43 -0.11 15.79
C TYR A 259 -25.50 -1.13 14.63
N ALA A 260 -24.69 -0.92 13.59
CA ALA A 260 -24.78 -1.67 12.35
C ALA A 260 -23.97 -2.98 12.33
N CYS A 261 -22.96 -3.13 13.19
CA CYS A 261 -22.15 -4.35 13.24
C CYS A 261 -22.87 -5.39 14.11
N ILE A 262 -23.87 -6.06 13.53
CA ILE A 262 -24.78 -6.94 14.26
C ILE A 262 -24.10 -8.26 14.64
N ASN A 263 -23.17 -8.74 13.82
CA ASN A 263 -22.51 -10.02 14.09
C ASN A 263 -21.57 -9.91 15.31
N PRO A 264 -21.62 -10.85 16.27
CA PRO A 264 -20.69 -10.85 17.41
C PRO A 264 -19.22 -11.07 17.00
N ASN A 265 -18.98 -11.73 15.87
CA ASN A 265 -17.65 -11.92 15.27
C ASN A 265 -17.39 -10.86 14.20
N SER A 266 -17.70 -9.59 14.50
CA SER A 266 -17.39 -8.46 13.64
C SER A 266 -16.79 -7.30 14.42
N ASP A 267 -15.86 -6.61 13.76
CA ASP A 267 -15.15 -5.46 14.27
C ASP A 267 -15.63 -4.18 13.57
N CYS A 268 -15.57 -3.07 14.32
CA CYS A 268 -15.96 -1.75 13.86
C CYS A 268 -14.72 -0.90 13.61
N TYR A 269 -14.69 -0.22 12.46
CA TYR A 269 -13.59 0.64 12.05
C TYR A 269 -14.09 2.04 11.70
N ASP A 270 -13.44 3.06 12.25
CA ASP A 270 -13.73 4.46 11.95
C ASP A 270 -13.31 4.82 10.52
N VAL A 271 -14.18 5.58 9.85
CA VAL A 271 -14.00 6.10 8.50
C VAL A 271 -13.67 7.58 8.63
N ILE A 272 -12.45 7.99 8.27
CA ILE A 272 -11.93 9.34 8.53
C ILE A 272 -11.53 10.08 7.27
N ASN A 273 -11.66 11.41 7.30
CA ASN A 273 -11.04 12.29 6.32
C ASN A 273 -9.75 12.90 6.86
N TYR A 274 -8.60 12.66 6.22
CA TYR A 274 -7.32 13.26 6.64
C TYR A 274 -7.11 14.70 6.15
N ALA A 275 -8.02 15.27 5.36
CA ALA A 275 -7.85 16.60 4.77
C ALA A 275 -8.04 17.76 5.78
N TYR A 276 -7.20 17.86 6.80
CA TYR A 276 -7.03 19.00 7.73
C TYR A 276 -7.93 19.08 8.97
N THR A 277 -8.94 18.23 9.11
CA THR A 277 -9.72 18.09 10.36
C THR A 277 -9.92 16.61 10.62
N ASN A 278 -9.62 16.10 11.82
CA ASN A 278 -9.99 14.74 12.27
C ASN A 278 -11.52 14.61 12.31
N TYR A 279 -12.14 14.58 11.14
CA TYR A 279 -13.57 14.51 10.95
C TYR A 279 -13.91 13.09 10.53
N ASN A 280 -14.62 12.40 11.40
CA ASN A 280 -15.04 11.03 11.15
C ASN A 280 -16.38 11.08 10.39
N PHE A 281 -16.42 10.46 9.22
CA PHE A 281 -17.63 10.35 8.40
C PHE A 281 -18.62 9.35 8.98
N GLY A 282 -18.11 8.37 9.73
CA GLY A 282 -18.87 7.29 10.29
C GLY A 282 -17.98 6.08 10.52
N TYR A 283 -18.56 4.90 10.40
CA TYR A 283 -17.85 3.64 10.63
C TYR A 283 -18.21 2.56 9.61
N ILE A 284 -17.36 1.56 9.44
CA ILE A 284 -17.66 0.34 8.71
C ILE A 284 -17.52 -0.87 9.64
N CYS A 285 -18.18 -1.96 9.29
CA CYS A 285 -18.08 -3.23 9.98
C CYS A 285 -17.34 -4.20 9.08
N ARG A 286 -16.41 -4.97 9.65
CA ARG A 286 -15.77 -6.10 8.95
C ARG A 286 -15.91 -7.33 9.82
N CYS A 287 -16.02 -8.50 9.19
CA CYS A 287 -15.92 -9.72 9.97
C CYS A 287 -14.58 -9.74 10.70
N SER A 288 -14.62 -10.17 11.95
CA SER A 288 -13.43 -10.31 12.77
C SER A 288 -12.47 -11.27 12.11
N LEU A 289 -11.23 -11.23 12.58
CA LEU A 289 -10.17 -12.12 12.11
C LEU A 289 -10.65 -13.59 11.99
N ASN A 290 -10.28 -14.24 10.88
CA ASN A 290 -10.65 -15.60 10.53
C ASN A 290 -12.17 -15.83 10.42
N HIS A 291 -12.92 -14.79 10.11
CA HIS A 291 -14.30 -14.90 9.68
C HIS A 291 -14.47 -14.21 8.33
N LYS A 292 -15.31 -14.80 7.47
CA LYS A 292 -15.70 -14.19 6.20
C LYS A 292 -17.22 -14.16 6.08
N GLY A 293 -17.71 -13.15 5.38
CA GLY A 293 -19.11 -12.99 5.04
C GLY A 293 -19.59 -11.58 5.37
N ASN A 294 -20.79 -11.49 5.92
CA ASN A 294 -21.48 -10.23 6.07
C ASN A 294 -21.60 -9.80 7.55
N PRO A 295 -20.80 -8.82 8.02
CA PRO A 295 -20.79 -8.39 9.42
C PRO A 295 -22.06 -7.65 9.85
N TYR A 296 -22.89 -7.24 8.89
CA TYR A 296 -24.15 -6.53 9.13
C TYR A 296 -25.31 -7.47 9.43
N LEU A 297 -25.09 -8.78 9.39
CA LEU A 297 -26.09 -9.80 9.69
C LEU A 297 -25.68 -10.62 10.92
N ALA A 298 -26.64 -10.92 11.79
CA ALA A 298 -26.41 -11.64 13.05
C ALA A 298 -25.66 -12.98 12.86
N ASN A 299 -25.93 -13.68 11.74
CA ASN A 299 -25.27 -14.94 11.37
C ASN A 299 -24.44 -14.82 10.07
N GLY A 300 -24.05 -13.60 9.68
CA GLY A 300 -23.40 -13.37 8.39
C GLY A 300 -21.89 -13.62 8.36
N CYS A 301 -21.18 -13.54 9.48
CA CYS A 301 -19.76 -13.92 9.56
C CYS A 301 -19.64 -15.39 9.92
N THR A 302 -19.02 -16.17 9.03
CA THR A 302 -18.76 -17.60 9.23
C THR A 302 -17.30 -17.85 9.55
N ASP A 303 -17.06 -18.76 10.49
CA ASP A 303 -15.72 -19.15 10.95
C ASP A 303 -14.93 -19.81 9.80
N THR A 304 -13.76 -19.24 9.50
CA THR A 304 -12.80 -19.77 8.54
C THR A 304 -11.58 -20.40 9.22
N SER A 305 -11.61 -20.65 10.54
CA SER A 305 -10.49 -21.22 11.30
C SER A 305 -10.05 -22.61 10.77
N SER A 306 -10.95 -23.34 10.11
CA SER A 306 -10.61 -24.57 9.37
C SER A 306 -9.63 -24.37 8.21
N LEU A 307 -9.40 -23.11 7.78
CA LEU A 307 -8.44 -22.71 6.75
C LEU A 307 -7.06 -22.31 7.30
N LEU A 308 -6.87 -22.30 8.63
CA LEU A 308 -5.59 -21.94 9.27
C LEU A 308 -4.51 -23.03 9.15
N VAL A 309 -4.90 -24.22 8.69
CA VAL A 309 -3.97 -25.31 8.39
C VAL A 309 -3.80 -25.34 6.88
N PRO A 310 -2.58 -25.16 6.35
CA PRO A 310 -2.35 -25.24 4.91
C PRO A 310 -2.76 -26.62 4.39
N ARG A 311 -3.43 -26.63 3.24
CA ARG A 311 -3.83 -27.87 2.58
C ARG A 311 -2.61 -28.77 2.31
N LYS A 312 -2.76 -30.09 2.45
CA LYS A 312 -1.71 -31.03 2.03
C LYS A 312 -1.45 -30.90 0.53
N GLY A 313 -0.19 -30.69 0.15
CA GLY A 313 0.24 -30.56 -1.26
C GLY A 313 0.43 -29.13 -1.75
N CYS A 314 0.44 -28.13 -0.87
CA CYS A 314 0.77 -26.75 -1.24
C CYS A 314 2.16 -26.63 -1.86
N PRO A 315 2.32 -25.84 -2.94
CA PRO A 315 3.63 -25.53 -3.50
C PRO A 315 4.54 -24.83 -2.49
N THR A 316 5.77 -25.33 -2.33
CA THR A 316 6.75 -24.84 -1.35
C THR A 316 7.90 -24.05 -1.96
N GLU A 317 7.89 -23.82 -3.27
CA GLU A 317 8.95 -23.07 -3.96
C GLU A 317 8.45 -22.40 -5.23
N CYS A 318 9.08 -21.27 -5.58
CA CYS A 318 8.93 -20.62 -6.88
C CYS A 318 10.23 -19.89 -7.21
N GLY A 319 10.83 -20.17 -8.37
CA GLY A 319 12.02 -19.42 -8.81
C GLY A 319 13.27 -19.60 -7.95
N GLY A 320 13.33 -20.66 -7.14
CA GLY A 320 14.40 -20.88 -6.14
C GLY A 320 14.14 -20.21 -4.79
N VAL A 321 13.02 -19.51 -4.62
CA VAL A 321 12.59 -18.98 -3.31
C VAL A 321 11.70 -20.00 -2.61
N ILE A 322 12.07 -20.38 -1.39
CA ILE A 322 11.30 -21.30 -0.54
C ILE A 322 10.11 -20.54 0.06
N ILE A 323 8.93 -21.15 -0.04
CA ILE A 323 7.66 -20.61 0.44
C ILE A 323 7.18 -21.51 1.59
N SER A 324 7.10 -20.91 2.76
CA SER A 324 6.65 -21.56 3.98
C SER A 324 5.45 -20.83 4.56
N PHE A 325 4.56 -21.58 5.22
CA PHE A 325 3.44 -20.99 5.96
C PHE A 325 3.95 -19.94 6.96
N PRO A 326 3.36 -18.73 7.06
CA PRO A 326 2.01 -18.35 6.62
C PRO A 326 1.83 -17.99 5.14
N PHE A 327 2.89 -17.96 4.34
CA PHE A 327 2.82 -17.62 2.91
C PHE A 327 2.36 -18.80 2.03
N GLY A 328 1.73 -18.49 0.90
CA GLY A 328 1.26 -19.51 -0.04
C GLY A 328 0.87 -18.99 -1.42
N LEU A 329 0.89 -19.89 -2.42
CA LEU A 329 0.63 -19.57 -3.83
C LEU A 329 -0.80 -19.86 -4.31
N GLU A 330 -1.52 -20.70 -3.57
CA GLU A 330 -2.83 -21.22 -3.94
C GLU A 330 -3.86 -20.91 -2.85
N GLU A 331 -5.14 -21.00 -3.21
CA GLU A 331 -6.23 -20.86 -2.25
C GLU A 331 -6.08 -21.91 -1.13
N HIS A 332 -6.17 -21.45 0.12
CA HIS A 332 -5.95 -22.27 1.33
C HIS A 332 -4.52 -22.81 1.52
N CYS A 333 -3.53 -22.23 0.83
CA CYS A 333 -2.10 -22.48 1.08
C CYS A 333 -1.41 -21.35 1.83
N SER A 334 -2.02 -20.17 1.91
CA SER A 334 -1.59 -19.07 2.77
C SER A 334 -2.54 -18.92 3.96
N ARG A 335 -2.05 -18.37 5.08
CA ARG A 335 -2.85 -18.11 6.29
C ARG A 335 -3.99 -17.14 6.03
N SER A 336 -3.75 -16.14 5.19
CA SER A 336 -4.73 -15.14 4.77
C SER A 336 -4.35 -14.60 3.39
N GLN A 337 -5.22 -13.78 2.82
CA GLN A 337 -4.95 -13.10 1.55
C GLN A 337 -3.72 -12.19 1.62
N ALA A 338 -3.37 -11.66 2.79
CA ALA A 338 -2.20 -10.80 2.95
C ALA A 338 -0.87 -11.54 2.82
N PHE A 339 -0.89 -12.86 3.07
CA PHE A 339 0.25 -13.75 2.86
C PHE A 339 0.19 -14.48 1.51
N ALA A 340 -0.79 -14.16 0.67
CA ALA A 340 -0.89 -14.74 -0.67
C ALA A 340 0.22 -14.18 -1.57
N LEU A 341 0.92 -15.08 -2.23
CA LEU A 341 1.97 -14.81 -3.20
C LEU A 341 1.53 -15.29 -4.58
N THR A 342 2.14 -14.76 -5.63
CA THR A 342 1.88 -15.19 -7.01
C THR A 342 3.18 -15.66 -7.65
N CYS A 343 3.18 -16.85 -8.23
CA CYS A 343 4.32 -17.35 -8.98
C CYS A 343 4.10 -17.09 -10.47
N ASN A 344 4.87 -16.16 -11.04
CA ASN A 344 4.89 -15.95 -12.47
C ASN A 344 5.71 -17.06 -13.14
N LYS A 345 5.03 -18.04 -13.74
CA LYS A 345 5.66 -19.16 -14.45
C LYS A 345 6.10 -18.82 -15.87
N THR A 346 5.78 -17.63 -16.37
CA THR A 346 6.13 -17.21 -17.73
C THR A 346 7.55 -16.64 -17.84
N SER A 347 8.13 -16.22 -16.72
CA SER A 347 9.53 -15.83 -16.61
C SER A 347 10.43 -17.07 -16.50
N ASN A 348 11.68 -16.93 -16.93
CA ASN A 348 12.69 -17.98 -16.82
C ASN A 348 13.97 -17.42 -16.17
N PRO A 349 14.25 -17.73 -14.89
CA PRO A 349 13.46 -18.59 -14.01
C PRO A 349 12.11 -17.96 -13.62
N PRO A 350 11.11 -18.77 -13.18
CA PRO A 350 9.85 -18.25 -12.64
C PRO A 350 10.10 -17.23 -11.53
N THR A 351 9.32 -16.15 -11.47
CA THR A 351 9.49 -15.09 -10.46
C THR A 351 8.36 -15.10 -9.44
N LEU A 352 8.73 -15.05 -8.17
CA LEU A 352 7.80 -14.93 -7.05
C LEU A 352 7.40 -13.46 -6.86
N ILE A 353 6.10 -13.19 -6.77
CA ILE A 353 5.53 -11.84 -6.72
C ILE A 353 4.72 -11.66 -5.43
N PHE A 354 5.02 -10.59 -4.70
CA PHE A 354 4.27 -10.13 -3.53
C PHE A 354 3.39 -8.94 -3.91
N GLN A 355 2.11 -9.01 -3.52
CA GLN A 355 1.10 -7.95 -3.76
C GLN A 355 0.92 -7.54 -5.22
N GLY A 356 1.18 -8.47 -6.15
CA GLY A 356 1.01 -8.24 -7.58
C GLY A 356 2.05 -7.30 -8.21
N TYR A 357 3.04 -6.82 -7.45
CA TYR A 357 4.02 -5.85 -7.94
C TYR A 357 5.47 -6.18 -7.58
N TYR A 358 5.75 -6.54 -6.33
CA TYR A 358 7.13 -6.70 -5.85
C TYR A 358 7.70 -8.08 -6.20
N ILE A 359 8.91 -8.11 -6.75
CA ILE A 359 9.64 -9.36 -7.02
C ILE A 359 10.31 -9.79 -5.72
N VAL A 360 9.90 -10.93 -5.17
CA VAL A 360 10.42 -11.49 -3.92
C VAL A 360 11.73 -12.21 -4.19
N HIS A 361 12.77 -11.85 -3.43
CA HIS A 361 14.08 -12.49 -3.49
C HIS A 361 14.27 -13.51 -2.37
N SER A 362 13.74 -13.24 -1.19
CA SER A 362 13.80 -14.18 -0.06
C SER A 362 12.71 -13.91 0.99
N ILE A 363 12.37 -14.96 1.74
CA ILE A 363 11.45 -14.91 2.87
C ILE A 363 12.14 -15.57 4.06
N SER A 364 12.33 -14.83 5.15
CA SER A 364 12.87 -15.34 6.42
C SER A 364 11.76 -15.43 7.46
N LEU A 365 11.47 -16.66 7.88
CA LEU A 365 10.48 -16.88 8.95
C LEU A 365 11.00 -16.46 10.31
N GLU A 366 12.28 -16.71 10.56
CA GLU A 366 12.98 -16.43 11.81
C GLU A 366 13.15 -14.92 12.04
N ASP A 367 13.60 -14.20 11.01
CA ASP A 367 13.78 -12.75 11.07
C ASP A 367 12.45 -12.02 10.93
N GLY A 368 11.40 -12.70 10.45
CA GLY A 368 10.10 -12.11 10.17
C GLY A 368 10.16 -11.08 9.04
N GLN A 369 10.96 -11.36 8.01
CA GLN A 369 11.26 -10.43 6.93
C GLN A 369 11.03 -11.05 5.55
N LEU A 370 10.54 -10.23 4.63
CA LEU A 370 10.43 -10.54 3.20
C LEU A 370 11.25 -9.50 2.45
N LEU A 371 12.23 -9.94 1.67
CA LEU A 371 13.08 -9.07 0.86
C LEU A 371 12.55 -9.06 -0.57
N ALA A 372 12.21 -7.89 -1.09
CA ALA A 372 11.69 -7.76 -2.45
C ALA A 372 12.13 -6.47 -3.14
N SER A 373 12.19 -6.46 -4.47
CA SER A 373 12.45 -5.26 -5.27
C SER A 373 11.24 -4.89 -6.12
N ALA A 374 11.09 -3.60 -6.38
CA ALA A 374 10.18 -3.14 -7.42
C ALA A 374 10.78 -3.49 -8.80
N PRO A 375 9.97 -3.94 -9.78
CA PRO A 375 10.44 -4.18 -11.13
C PRO A 375 11.06 -2.91 -11.71
N ASN A 376 12.21 -3.08 -12.37
CA ASN A 376 13.05 -1.99 -12.88
C ASN A 376 12.27 -1.19 -13.94
N ARG A 377 11.66 -0.06 -13.54
CA ARG A 377 11.04 0.87 -14.49
C ARG A 377 12.16 1.67 -15.13
N THR A 378 12.39 1.47 -16.43
CA THR A 378 13.04 2.49 -17.26
C THR A 378 12.24 3.78 -17.12
N THR A 379 12.74 4.71 -16.32
CA THR A 379 12.37 6.14 -16.23
C THR A 379 10.91 6.48 -16.55
N THR A 380 10.08 6.57 -15.52
CA THR A 380 9.10 7.65 -15.23
C THR A 380 7.93 7.10 -14.42
N SER A 381 8.01 7.18 -13.09
CA SER A 381 6.81 7.40 -12.27
C SER A 381 7.18 7.85 -10.86
N TYR A 382 6.73 9.05 -10.53
CA TYR A 382 6.68 9.62 -9.19
C TYR A 382 5.90 8.74 -8.18
N TYR A 383 6.22 8.96 -6.90
CA TYR A 383 5.60 8.50 -5.63
C TYR A 383 6.15 7.18 -5.03
N TYR A 384 6.60 7.08 -3.77
CA TYR A 384 6.49 7.90 -2.55
C TYR A 384 7.83 7.93 -1.79
N SER A 385 8.39 9.13 -1.54
CA SER A 385 9.20 9.37 -0.34
C SER A 385 8.61 10.60 0.35
N TYR A 386 7.93 10.41 1.47
CA TYR A 386 7.38 11.53 2.25
C TYR A 386 7.99 11.53 3.64
N TYR A 387 9.27 11.90 3.71
CA TYR A 387 9.90 12.67 4.78
C TYR A 387 11.25 13.12 4.21
N ILE A 388 11.34 14.37 3.77
CA ILE A 388 12.52 15.25 3.83
C ILE A 388 12.08 16.58 3.19
N TYR A 389 12.23 17.65 3.95
CA TYR A 389 12.09 19.02 3.47
C TYR A 389 13.12 19.32 2.38
N ASP A 390 12.73 20.24 1.49
CA ASP A 390 13.53 20.98 0.52
C ASP A 390 13.61 20.48 -0.94
N ASN A 391 12.99 21.31 -1.78
CA ASN A 391 13.23 21.52 -3.20
C ASN A 391 14.73 21.59 -3.52
N TYR A 392 15.24 20.63 -4.29
CA TYR A 392 16.20 20.87 -5.38
C TYR A 392 16.09 19.71 -6.38
N TYR A 393 15.71 20.02 -7.62
CA TYR A 393 15.82 19.09 -8.74
C TYR A 393 17.30 18.72 -8.92
N LEU A 394 17.63 17.44 -8.74
CA LEU A 394 18.84 16.83 -9.26
C LEU A 394 18.44 15.95 -10.43
N ASP A 395 18.48 16.53 -11.62
CA ASP A 395 18.65 15.77 -12.85
C ASP A 395 20.00 15.04 -12.71
N VAL A 396 19.96 13.72 -12.48
CA VAL A 396 21.16 12.89 -12.52
C VAL A 396 21.52 12.68 -13.98
N THR A 397 22.13 13.68 -14.60
CA THR A 397 22.90 13.48 -15.83
C THR A 397 24.34 13.12 -15.44
N GLY A 398 24.67 11.83 -15.47
CA GLY A 398 25.97 11.25 -15.13
C GLY A 398 25.97 9.72 -15.27
N PRO A 399 27.11 9.03 -15.11
CA PRO A 399 27.24 7.58 -15.38
C PRO A 399 26.65 6.68 -14.28
N PHE A 400 25.98 7.25 -13.29
CA PHE A 400 25.41 6.52 -12.17
C PHE A 400 23.98 6.08 -12.50
N THR A 401 23.76 4.77 -12.52
CA THR A 401 22.42 4.17 -12.53
C THR A 401 21.95 3.99 -11.09
N GLN A 402 20.65 4.14 -10.85
CA GLN A 402 20.04 3.64 -9.61
C GLN A 402 20.12 2.11 -9.63
N LEU A 403 20.81 1.52 -8.67
CA LEU A 403 20.78 0.08 -8.41
C LEU A 403 19.37 -0.30 -7.90
N GLU A 404 18.87 -1.47 -8.29
CA GLU A 404 17.54 -1.95 -7.90
C GLU A 404 17.28 -1.74 -6.41
N GLN A 405 16.25 -0.97 -6.07
CA GLN A 405 15.94 -0.64 -4.69
C GLN A 405 15.33 -1.87 -4.00
N LEU A 406 16.18 -2.62 -3.30
CA LEU A 406 15.76 -3.72 -2.42
C LEU A 406 15.04 -3.15 -1.20
N SER A 407 13.84 -3.66 -0.93
CA SER A 407 12.99 -3.27 0.18
C SER A 407 12.80 -4.47 1.12
N THR A 408 12.97 -4.24 2.41
CA THR A 408 12.71 -5.25 3.45
C THR A 408 11.36 -4.99 4.08
N PHE A 409 10.45 -5.94 3.95
CA PHE A 409 9.12 -5.94 4.54
C PHE A 409 9.15 -6.79 5.80
N SER A 410 9.05 -6.16 6.97
CA SER A 410 8.80 -6.90 8.22
C SER A 410 7.33 -7.33 8.27
N TRP A 411 7.06 -8.52 8.80
CA TRP A 411 5.68 -9.02 8.91
C TRP A 411 5.40 -9.53 10.33
N VAL A 412 4.13 -9.45 10.72
CA VAL A 412 3.58 -10.05 11.93
C VAL A 412 2.48 -11.03 11.51
N ILE A 413 2.26 -12.09 12.29
CA ILE A 413 1.18 -13.04 12.02
C ILE A 413 -0.15 -12.29 12.07
N GLU A 414 -0.31 -11.57 13.18
CA GLU A 414 -1.47 -10.77 13.51
C GLU A 414 -1.03 -9.59 14.37
N SER A 415 -1.89 -8.60 14.34
CA SER A 415 -1.79 -7.28 14.94
C SER A 415 -2.37 -7.29 16.35
N GLN A 416 -1.89 -8.21 17.18
CA GLN A 416 -2.23 -8.35 18.59
C GLN A 416 -0.96 -8.72 19.35
N ASN A 417 -0.90 -8.45 20.64
CA ASN A 417 0.24 -8.92 21.43
C ASN A 417 0.07 -10.40 21.77
N CYS A 418 1.14 -11.04 22.25
CA CYS A 418 1.17 -12.45 22.61
C CYS A 418 0.21 -12.83 23.74
N GLU A 419 -0.13 -11.90 24.64
CA GLU A 419 -1.05 -12.17 25.73
C GLU A 419 -2.48 -12.26 25.21
N GLU A 420 -2.89 -11.28 24.40
CA GLU A 420 -4.17 -11.26 23.68
C GLU A 420 -4.30 -12.47 22.74
N ALA A 421 -3.24 -12.76 21.99
CA ALA A 421 -3.23 -13.88 21.04
C ALA A 421 -3.46 -15.24 21.73
N ARG A 422 -2.90 -15.45 22.92
CA ARG A 422 -3.06 -16.70 23.68
C ARG A 422 -4.47 -16.87 24.23
N GLN A 423 -5.18 -15.78 24.51
CA GLN A 423 -6.57 -15.84 24.98
C GLN A 423 -7.52 -16.27 23.84
N ASN A 424 -7.11 -16.06 22.59
CA ASN A 424 -7.83 -16.47 21.39
C ASN A 424 -7.37 -17.86 20.89
N GLU A 425 -7.57 -18.92 21.70
CA GLU A 425 -7.11 -20.29 21.38
C GLU A 425 -7.42 -20.79 19.96
N PRO A 426 -8.59 -20.52 19.35
CA PRO A 426 -8.90 -21.00 18.00
C PRO A 426 -8.01 -20.40 16.89
N THR A 427 -7.45 -19.21 17.12
CA THR A 427 -6.70 -18.44 16.11
C THR A 427 -5.22 -18.32 16.44
N PHE A 428 -4.82 -18.65 17.67
CA PHE A 428 -3.43 -18.60 18.11
C PHE A 428 -2.52 -19.41 17.20
N ALA A 429 -1.54 -18.75 16.58
CA ALA A 429 -0.72 -19.38 15.55
C ALA A 429 0.43 -20.24 16.10
N CYS A 430 0.91 -19.98 17.32
CA CYS A 430 2.08 -20.66 17.88
C CYS A 430 1.66 -21.95 18.58
N VAL A 431 1.11 -22.87 17.79
CA VAL A 431 0.47 -24.11 18.28
C VAL A 431 1.46 -25.21 18.62
N ASP A 432 2.69 -25.15 18.10
CA ASP A 432 3.71 -26.12 18.43
C ASP A 432 4.21 -25.90 19.86
N LYS A 433 4.37 -26.98 20.62
CA LYS A 433 4.86 -26.95 22.01
C LYS A 433 6.24 -26.29 22.16
N ASN A 434 7.04 -26.30 21.11
CA ASN A 434 8.35 -25.69 21.03
C ASN A 434 8.30 -24.34 20.29
N SER A 435 7.13 -23.75 20.06
CA SER A 435 7.03 -22.41 19.49
C SER A 435 6.78 -21.38 20.59
N LEU A 436 7.59 -20.32 20.58
CA LEU A 436 7.46 -19.15 21.43
C LEU A 436 6.74 -18.05 20.67
N CYS A 437 5.74 -17.45 21.33
CA CYS A 437 5.16 -16.22 20.85
C CYS A 437 6.10 -15.04 21.20
N VAL A 438 6.41 -14.21 20.21
CA VAL A 438 7.27 -13.03 20.33
C VAL A 438 6.50 -11.78 19.90
N ASN A 439 6.43 -10.78 20.80
CA ASN A 439 5.88 -9.46 20.48
C ASN A 439 6.85 -8.69 19.56
N ILE A 440 6.30 -8.03 18.55
CA ILE A 440 7.05 -7.15 17.65
C ILE A 440 6.61 -5.71 17.91
N THR A 441 7.55 -4.81 18.15
CA THR A 441 7.29 -3.40 18.45
C THR A 441 7.60 -2.51 17.25
N LYS A 442 6.85 -1.41 17.10
CA LYS A 442 7.20 -0.36 16.12
C LYS A 442 8.43 0.38 16.62
N THR A 443 9.40 0.60 15.73
CA THR A 443 10.71 1.21 16.03
C THR A 443 10.66 2.65 16.57
N SER A 444 9.49 3.32 16.59
CA SER A 444 9.38 4.72 17.00
C SER A 444 8.85 4.96 18.41
N ASN A 445 7.93 4.16 18.97
CA ASN A 445 7.15 4.57 20.17
C ASN A 445 6.85 3.46 21.21
N GLU A 446 7.55 2.32 21.22
CA GLU A 446 7.25 1.13 22.08
C GLU A 446 5.85 0.49 21.89
N ASP A 447 5.07 0.98 20.93
CA ASP A 447 3.75 0.43 20.61
C ASP A 447 3.86 -0.97 19.99
N ILE A 448 3.11 -1.93 20.52
CA ILE A 448 3.16 -3.32 20.05
C ILE A 448 2.45 -3.38 18.70
N TRP A 449 3.21 -3.79 17.69
CA TRP A 449 2.75 -3.89 16.31
C TRP A 449 1.96 -5.18 16.04
N GLY A 450 2.33 -6.25 16.75
CA GLY A 450 1.75 -7.57 16.59
C GLY A 450 2.63 -8.65 17.22
N TYR A 451 2.36 -9.91 16.88
CA TYR A 451 3.17 -11.04 17.31
C TYR A 451 3.62 -11.92 16.15
N ARG A 452 4.67 -12.71 16.40
CA ARG A 452 5.08 -13.83 15.56
C ARG A 452 5.41 -15.05 16.39
N CYS A 453 5.46 -16.20 15.74
CA CYS A 453 5.96 -17.42 16.36
C CYS A 453 7.43 -17.59 16.00
N ASN A 454 8.26 -17.81 17.01
CA ASN A 454 9.64 -18.20 16.82
C ASN A 454 9.88 -19.53 17.51
N CYS A 455 10.74 -20.39 16.99
CA CYS A 455 11.20 -21.52 17.79
C CYS A 455 12.31 -20.98 18.72
N PRO A 456 12.32 -21.28 20.04
CA PRO A 456 13.50 -21.06 20.84
C PRO A 456 14.63 -21.83 20.17
N GLU A 457 15.67 -21.10 19.80
CA GLU A 457 16.94 -21.73 19.49
C GLU A 457 17.35 -22.52 20.73
N ASP A 458 17.76 -23.77 20.52
CA ASP A 458 18.48 -24.51 21.54
C ASP A 458 19.57 -23.57 22.09
N THR A 459 19.57 -23.33 23.40
CA THR A 459 20.53 -22.45 24.09
C THR A 459 21.98 -22.97 24.04
N SER A 460 22.25 -23.91 23.13
CA SER A 460 23.55 -24.35 22.65
C SER A 460 24.11 -23.51 21.49
N SER A 461 23.34 -22.60 20.87
CA SER A 461 23.83 -21.75 19.79
C SER A 461 23.52 -20.27 20.01
N LEU A 462 24.18 -19.68 21.02
CA LEU A 462 24.75 -18.35 20.74
C LEU A 462 25.49 -18.47 19.40
N LEU A 463 25.11 -17.66 18.40
CA LEU A 463 25.75 -17.58 17.08
C LEU A 463 27.23 -17.23 17.22
N VAL A 464 28.01 -18.22 17.61
CA VAL A 464 29.44 -18.30 17.46
C VAL A 464 29.62 -19.28 16.30
N PRO A 465 30.36 -18.91 15.25
CA PRO A 465 30.74 -19.85 14.21
C PRO A 465 31.24 -21.14 14.85
N ARG A 466 30.80 -22.30 14.35
CA ARG A 466 31.29 -23.59 14.84
C ARG A 466 32.82 -23.52 14.91
N LYS A 467 33.43 -23.91 16.03
CA LYS A 467 34.90 -23.91 16.16
C LYS A 467 35.48 -24.70 14.98
N GLY A 468 36.23 -24.03 14.11
CA GLY A 468 36.78 -24.61 12.88
C GLY A 468 36.24 -24.04 11.55
N CYS A 469 35.31 -23.08 11.57
CA CYS A 469 34.89 -22.39 10.34
C CYS A 469 36.08 -21.65 9.69
N PRO A 470 36.25 -21.74 8.36
CA PRO A 470 37.24 -20.94 7.65
C PRO A 470 36.94 -19.44 7.80
N THR A 471 37.88 -18.70 8.37
CA THR A 471 37.76 -17.25 8.57
C THR A 471 38.46 -16.44 7.48
N GLU A 472 39.10 -17.09 6.52
CA GLU A 472 39.79 -16.40 5.43
C GLU A 472 39.78 -17.23 4.14
N CYS A 473 39.80 -16.52 3.01
CA CYS A 473 40.06 -17.09 1.70
C CYS A 473 40.77 -16.05 0.84
N GLY A 474 41.90 -16.42 0.23
CA GLY A 474 42.60 -15.51 -0.70
C GLY A 474 43.15 -14.24 -0.07
N GLY A 475 43.34 -14.21 1.25
CA GLY A 475 43.72 -13.01 2.00
C GLY A 475 42.57 -12.09 2.40
N VAL A 476 41.32 -12.49 2.14
CA VAL A 476 40.11 -11.77 2.58
C VAL A 476 39.54 -12.41 3.83
N ASN A 477 39.33 -11.60 4.88
CA ASN A 477 38.70 -12.03 6.13
C ASN A 477 37.19 -12.26 5.93
N ILE A 478 36.67 -13.34 6.50
CA ILE A 478 35.28 -13.79 6.40
C ILE A 478 34.66 -13.72 7.80
N PRO A 479 34.10 -12.57 8.20
CA PRO A 479 33.47 -12.42 9.50
C PRO A 479 32.01 -12.92 9.48
N PHE A 480 31.52 -13.47 10.59
CA PHE A 480 30.11 -13.81 10.75
C PHE A 480 29.24 -12.55 10.57
N PRO A 481 28.16 -12.55 9.76
CA PRO A 481 27.36 -13.70 9.33
C PRO A 481 27.79 -14.46 8.07
N PHE A 482 28.92 -14.10 7.43
CA PHE A 482 29.42 -14.75 6.21
C PHE A 482 30.19 -16.04 6.47
N GLY A 483 30.22 -16.94 5.49
CA GLY A 483 30.89 -18.25 5.63
C GLY A 483 30.95 -19.07 4.34
N LEU A 484 31.83 -20.07 4.32
CA LEU A 484 32.08 -20.93 3.14
C LEU A 484 31.35 -22.27 3.16
N GLU A 485 30.92 -22.71 4.33
CA GLU A 485 30.39 -24.05 4.59
C GLU A 485 29.04 -23.96 5.31
N GLU A 486 28.22 -24.98 5.13
CA GLU A 486 26.94 -25.11 5.83
C GLU A 486 27.16 -25.00 7.35
N HIS A 487 26.35 -24.18 8.02
CA HIS A 487 26.49 -23.81 9.44
C HIS A 487 27.71 -22.91 9.80
N CYS A 488 28.46 -22.39 8.82
CA CYS A 488 29.47 -21.35 9.01
C CYS A 488 29.04 -19.96 8.53
N TYR A 489 27.89 -19.86 7.87
CA TYR A 489 27.20 -18.61 7.54
C TYR A 489 25.80 -18.61 8.17
N ARG A 490 25.23 -17.43 8.41
CA ARG A 490 23.91 -17.27 9.07
C ARG A 490 22.75 -17.86 8.27
N ASN A 491 22.73 -17.61 6.96
CA ASN A 491 21.77 -18.18 6.02
C ASN A 491 22.34 -18.13 4.60
N GLN A 492 21.63 -18.68 3.62
CA GLN A 492 22.11 -18.81 2.24
C GLN A 492 22.50 -17.48 1.58
N ALA A 493 21.95 -16.35 2.01
CA ALA A 493 22.32 -15.03 1.48
C ALA A 493 23.74 -14.59 1.90
N PHE A 494 24.27 -15.17 2.98
CA PHE A 494 25.62 -14.93 3.48
C PHE A 494 26.62 -16.02 3.07
N ALA A 495 26.21 -16.98 2.24
CA ALA A 495 27.08 -18.02 1.72
C ALA A 495 28.07 -17.45 0.69
N LEU A 496 29.36 -17.71 0.91
CA LEU A 496 30.46 -17.34 0.02
C LEU A 496 31.11 -18.61 -0.56
N THR A 497 31.76 -18.48 -1.70
CA THR A 497 32.50 -19.60 -2.34
C THR A 497 33.97 -19.26 -2.43
N CYS A 498 34.83 -20.11 -1.88
CA CYS A 498 36.28 -19.95 -2.04
C CYS A 498 36.74 -20.78 -3.23
N ASN A 499 37.06 -20.13 -4.34
CA ASN A 499 37.64 -20.78 -5.49
C ASN A 499 39.12 -21.11 -5.22
N LYS A 500 39.41 -22.39 -4.95
CA LYS A 500 40.77 -22.86 -4.68
C LYS A 500 41.57 -23.19 -5.94
N THR A 501 40.98 -23.08 -7.14
CA THR A 501 41.69 -23.35 -8.41
C THR A 501 42.50 -22.16 -8.90
N SER A 502 42.23 -20.96 -8.41
CA SER A 502 43.05 -19.77 -8.62
C SER A 502 44.21 -19.73 -7.62
N ASN A 503 45.32 -19.12 -8.01
CA ASN A 503 46.49 -18.92 -7.14
C ASN A 503 46.87 -17.43 -7.13
N PRO A 504 46.58 -16.67 -6.06
CA PRO A 504 45.96 -17.12 -4.80
C PRO A 504 44.47 -17.50 -4.95
N PRO A 505 43.91 -18.33 -4.04
CA PRO A 505 42.47 -18.65 -4.01
C PRO A 505 41.62 -17.39 -4.02
N THR A 506 40.47 -17.41 -4.67
CA THR A 506 39.62 -16.22 -4.84
C THR A 506 38.29 -16.40 -4.12
N LEU A 507 37.96 -15.46 -3.23
CA LEU A 507 36.67 -15.44 -2.54
C LEU A 507 35.60 -14.87 -3.48
N LEU A 508 34.48 -15.58 -3.61
CA LEU A 508 33.40 -15.25 -4.53
C LEU A 508 32.08 -15.06 -3.79
N PHE A 509 31.37 -13.97 -4.12
CA PHE A 509 29.98 -13.73 -3.75
C PHE A 509 29.07 -14.14 -4.91
N GLN A 510 28.00 -14.89 -4.60
CA GLN A 510 27.06 -15.48 -5.59
C GLN A 510 27.74 -16.28 -6.71
N GLY A 511 28.95 -16.79 -6.47
CA GLY A 511 29.70 -17.64 -7.39
C GLY A 511 30.41 -16.93 -8.55
N HIS A 512 30.38 -15.59 -8.65
CA HIS A 512 31.00 -14.89 -9.79
C HIS A 512 31.59 -13.51 -9.47
N TYR A 513 31.22 -12.84 -8.38
CA TYR A 513 31.85 -11.58 -7.97
C TYR A 513 33.05 -11.83 -7.06
N ILE A 514 34.21 -11.31 -7.42
CA ILE A 514 35.44 -11.42 -6.61
C ILE A 514 35.34 -10.48 -5.43
N VAL A 515 35.27 -11.04 -4.22
CA VAL A 515 35.21 -10.26 -2.97
C VAL A 515 36.62 -9.80 -2.61
N HIS A 516 36.76 -8.51 -2.33
CA HIS A 516 38.02 -7.88 -1.92
C HIS A 516 38.06 -7.57 -0.43
N ASN A 517 36.92 -7.16 0.15
CA ASN A 517 36.83 -6.80 1.55
C ASN A 517 35.41 -6.97 2.10
N ILE A 518 35.31 -7.31 3.38
CA ILE A 518 34.07 -7.39 4.14
C ILE A 518 34.26 -6.58 5.44
N SER A 519 33.55 -5.47 5.59
CA SER A 519 33.54 -4.64 6.79
C SER A 519 32.19 -4.72 7.48
N LEU A 520 32.15 -5.28 8.70
CA LEU A 520 30.94 -5.30 9.52
C LEU A 520 30.65 -3.95 10.18
N GLU A 521 31.69 -3.16 10.49
CA GLU A 521 31.56 -1.84 11.11
C GLU A 521 30.91 -0.84 10.14
N ASP A 522 31.29 -0.91 8.86
CA ASP A 522 30.74 -0.04 7.81
C ASP A 522 29.50 -0.63 7.13
N GLY A 523 29.18 -1.91 7.39
CA GLY A 523 28.10 -2.63 6.72
C GLY A 523 28.31 -2.81 5.22
N GLN A 524 29.56 -3.01 4.78
CA GLN A 524 29.94 -3.04 3.36
C GLN A 524 30.63 -4.35 2.95
N LEU A 525 30.24 -4.88 1.80
CA LEU A 525 30.96 -5.93 1.07
C LEU A 525 31.44 -5.36 -0.25
N VAL A 526 32.76 -5.29 -0.44
CA VAL A 526 33.39 -4.76 -1.65
C VAL A 526 33.74 -5.93 -2.55
N ALA A 527 33.17 -5.97 -3.75
CA ALA A 527 33.43 -7.00 -4.73
C ALA A 527 33.52 -6.44 -6.16
N SER A 528 34.28 -7.08 -7.03
CA SER A 528 34.39 -6.72 -8.45
C SER A 528 33.93 -7.84 -9.37
N ALA A 529 33.49 -7.48 -10.57
CA ALA A 529 33.39 -8.44 -11.65
C ALA A 529 34.79 -8.99 -12.01
N PRO A 530 34.89 -10.19 -12.60
CA PRO A 530 36.18 -10.83 -12.92
C PRO A 530 37.04 -10.06 -13.93
N ASN A 531 36.44 -9.12 -14.68
CA ASN A 531 37.16 -8.19 -15.55
C ASN A 531 36.97 -6.76 -15.05
N ASP A 532 38.02 -6.22 -14.43
CA ASP A 532 38.14 -4.78 -14.17
C ASP A 532 38.32 -4.04 -15.50
N ILE A 533 37.55 -2.99 -15.72
CA ILE A 533 37.66 -2.15 -16.91
C ILE A 533 38.57 -0.99 -16.53
N ASP A 534 39.65 -0.73 -17.28
CA ASP A 534 40.42 0.50 -17.07
C ASP A 534 39.65 1.71 -17.63
N GLU A 535 38.86 2.37 -16.80
CA GLU A 535 38.07 3.52 -17.23
C GLU A 535 38.95 4.70 -17.69
N CYS A 536 40.16 4.82 -17.14
CA CYS A 536 41.13 5.85 -17.54
C CYS A 536 41.64 5.64 -18.98
N SER A 537 41.54 4.42 -19.51
CA SER A 537 41.83 4.12 -20.92
C SER A 537 40.72 4.57 -21.89
N PHE A 538 39.54 4.98 -21.40
CA PHE A 538 38.43 5.49 -22.22
C PHE A 538 37.94 6.87 -21.76
N PRO A 539 38.76 7.94 -21.86
CA PRO A 539 38.45 9.28 -21.32
C PRO A 539 37.23 9.96 -21.99
N ASN A 540 36.86 9.54 -23.20
CA ASN A 540 35.66 10.03 -23.90
C ASN A 540 34.36 9.37 -23.38
N LYS A 541 34.47 8.24 -22.68
CA LYS A 541 33.36 7.46 -22.12
C LYS A 541 33.26 7.64 -20.60
N TYR A 542 34.41 7.71 -19.91
CA TYR A 542 34.51 7.92 -18.46
C TYR A 542 35.25 9.24 -18.20
N VAL A 543 34.47 10.30 -17.99
CA VAL A 543 35.02 11.66 -17.91
C VAL A 543 35.68 11.88 -16.55
N CYS A 544 36.94 12.34 -16.56
CA CYS A 544 37.67 12.79 -15.38
C CYS A 544 38.34 14.15 -15.65
N ASN A 545 37.90 15.20 -14.96
CA ASN A 545 38.54 16.52 -14.99
C ASN A 545 39.66 16.60 -13.93
N GLY A 546 40.75 15.89 -14.21
CA GLY A 546 41.88 15.75 -13.28
C GLY A 546 42.82 14.64 -13.70
N THR A 547 43.66 14.18 -12.77
CA THR A 547 44.47 12.97 -12.96
C THR A 547 43.58 11.76 -12.68
N CYS A 548 43.26 10.99 -13.72
CA CYS A 548 42.51 9.75 -13.60
C CYS A 548 43.41 8.65 -13.03
N ARG A 549 42.90 7.93 -12.03
CA ARG A 549 43.56 6.78 -11.41
C ARG A 549 42.58 5.61 -11.42
N ASN A 550 42.88 4.59 -12.21
CA ASN A 550 42.08 3.37 -12.23
C ASN A 550 42.13 2.67 -10.87
N THR A 551 40.99 2.19 -10.40
CA THR A 551 40.84 1.38 -9.19
C THR A 551 40.09 0.10 -9.53
N ILE A 552 40.20 -0.93 -8.70
CA ILE A 552 39.48 -2.17 -8.99
C ILE A 552 37.98 -1.93 -8.78
N GLY A 553 37.19 -2.05 -9.85
CA GLY A 553 35.74 -1.80 -9.89
C GLY A 553 35.33 -0.35 -10.18
N GLY A 554 36.25 0.54 -10.60
CA GLY A 554 35.94 1.93 -10.96
C GLY A 554 37.20 2.83 -11.08
N TYR A 555 37.06 4.15 -11.03
CA TYR A 555 38.22 5.06 -11.09
C TYR A 555 38.11 6.25 -10.14
N GLU A 556 39.25 6.70 -9.62
CA GLU A 556 39.39 7.95 -8.87
C GLU A 556 39.80 9.08 -9.80
N CYS A 557 39.15 10.24 -9.67
CA CYS A 557 39.52 11.45 -10.39
C CYS A 557 40.14 12.48 -9.44
N LEU A 558 41.47 12.59 -9.44
CA LEU A 558 42.19 13.49 -8.55
C LEU A 558 42.25 14.91 -9.15
N PRO A 559 41.92 15.97 -8.39
CA PRO A 559 41.96 17.33 -8.89
C PRO A 559 43.39 17.73 -9.28
N ASP A 560 43.54 18.36 -10.45
CA ASP A 560 44.83 18.83 -10.94
C ASP A 560 45.35 19.98 -10.05
N LYS A 561 46.58 19.86 -9.54
CA LYS A 561 47.23 20.84 -8.64
C LYS A 561 47.41 22.23 -9.26
N ARG A 562 47.05 22.42 -10.53
CA ARG A 562 47.03 23.73 -11.21
C ARG A 562 45.71 24.50 -11.08
N GLN A 563 44.61 23.89 -10.61
CA GLN A 563 43.32 24.59 -10.45
C GLN A 563 43.04 25.15 -9.05
N THR A 564 43.87 24.85 -8.04
CA THR A 564 43.69 25.36 -6.67
C THR A 564 43.93 26.87 -6.52
N TRP A 565 44.53 27.56 -7.50
CA TRP A 565 44.71 29.02 -7.47
C TRP A 565 43.53 29.82 -8.04
N LEU A 566 42.59 29.20 -8.77
CA LEU A 566 41.46 29.92 -9.38
C LEU A 566 40.16 29.85 -8.57
N ILE A 567 40.02 28.88 -7.66
CA ILE A 567 38.79 28.72 -6.84
C ILE A 567 38.87 29.53 -5.54
N ALA A 568 40.08 29.82 -5.03
CA ALA A 568 40.27 30.64 -3.82
C ALA A 568 39.95 32.15 -4.02
N LEU A 569 39.83 32.64 -5.26
CA LEU A 569 39.53 34.05 -5.57
C LEU A 569 38.04 34.34 -5.84
N LYS A 570 37.20 33.33 -6.06
CA LYS A 570 35.76 33.53 -6.32
C LYS A 570 34.86 33.57 -5.08
N HIS A 571 35.35 33.13 -3.91
CA HIS A 571 34.56 33.10 -2.67
C HIS A 571 34.70 34.35 -1.77
N LYS A 572 35.27 35.46 -2.26
CA LYS A 572 35.45 36.68 -1.45
C LYS A 572 34.61 37.90 -1.83
N PHE A 573 33.58 37.75 -2.67
CA PHE A 573 32.61 38.82 -2.92
C PHE A 573 31.21 38.24 -3.12
N TYR A 574 30.34 38.37 -2.11
CA TYR A 574 29.04 39.08 -2.14
C TYR A 574 28.13 38.58 -1.00
N HIS A 575 28.34 39.10 0.22
CA HIS A 575 27.27 39.17 1.21
C HIS A 575 26.53 40.50 1.00
N PRO A 576 25.21 40.52 0.78
CA PRO A 576 24.45 41.76 0.78
C PRO A 576 24.27 42.27 2.22
N LYS A 577 24.59 43.56 2.37
CA LYS A 577 24.55 44.39 3.58
C LYS A 577 23.26 44.23 4.39
N LYS A 578 23.41 43.92 5.68
CA LYS A 578 22.57 44.45 6.77
C LYS A 578 23.53 45.07 7.80
N GLU A 579 23.11 46.18 8.41
CA GLU A 579 23.84 47.01 9.38
C GLU A 579 24.70 48.15 8.79
N MET A 580 24.01 49.18 8.29
CA MET A 580 24.45 50.57 8.44
C MET A 580 23.78 51.10 9.71
N GLU A 581 24.54 51.24 10.79
CA GLU A 581 24.39 52.27 11.82
C GLU A 581 25.44 52.00 12.91
N ASP A 582 26.70 52.33 12.61
CA ASP A 582 27.67 52.83 13.60
C ASP A 582 29.05 52.97 12.95
N LYS A 583 29.33 54.18 12.45
CA LYS A 583 30.65 54.84 12.31
C LYS A 583 30.59 55.98 11.28
N LYS A 584 29.71 56.96 11.53
CA LYS A 584 29.97 58.36 11.17
C LYS A 584 30.50 59.06 12.43
N ALA A 585 31.75 58.80 12.77
CA ALA A 585 32.54 59.64 13.66
C ALA A 585 34.02 59.29 13.47
N LYS A 586 34.82 60.30 13.12
CA LYS A 586 36.26 60.30 12.81
C LYS A 586 36.59 59.86 11.38
N GLU A 587 37.24 60.67 10.55
CA GLU A 587 37.77 62.02 10.72
C GLU A 587 38.15 62.51 9.33
N ASN A 588 37.96 63.81 9.13
CA ASN A 588 38.30 64.61 7.97
C ASN A 588 39.67 64.29 7.34
N LYS A 589 39.69 64.04 6.03
CA LYS A 589 40.43 64.86 5.07
C LYS A 589 40.05 64.54 3.63
#